data_AF-A0A2N2RB01-F1
#
_entry.id   AF-A0A2N2RB01-F1
#
_cell.length_a   1.000
_cell.length_b   1.000
_cell.length_c   1.000
_cell.angle_alpha   90.00
_cell.angle_beta   90.00
_cell.angle_gamma   90.00
#
_symmetry.space_group_name_H-M   'P 1'
#
loop_
_entity.id
_entity.type
_entity.pdbx_description
1 polymer ?
#
loop_
_entity_poly.entity_id
_entity_poly.type
_entity_poly.pdbx_seq_one_letter_code
_entity_poly.pdbx_strand_id
1 'polypeptide(L)'
;MQIFKQKPLIVLVKRALFAIGCVAVVSATVPVQSQTPPPPSPTRLPSLGEGSEMTISAERRLGDSIAREIYRDADYIDDPLLGEYVQGIWQPLLAAARARGELSPEMAERFAWTIMMGRDRSVNAFALPGGYFGLHLGLLAVVANRAELASVLGHEMTHVTQRHIARMISREGQQSPWLLGAMILGVLAASRNPEAASAIITTSQAASIAGQLSFSRDMEREADRVGYGVMTQAGFEPQGFVTMFEKLQKASQLNDSGGFPYLRSHPLTTARIADMQARQQLLPPGPPLRPMLDHVMLSARARVLSRPGIDTLRNWVAEPDAPNFASLPPVRQAAVLYAASLAAVQMRDSGAARALQKRLVPLTRTDAAAARLTQLLGAEIELAAGEPVRAAALLDPDAPGRPELLMLGQARLVMGQPAALADQAERLQNWVAVRPQDAGAWQQLGSVYGARGQAVRAIRAEAEAQVAMLDYGAAVDRFKAAQDLVRRTGANAQPGDHIEASIIDTRLRQVESKFREQALER
;
A
#
# COMPACT_ATOMS: atom_id res chain seq x y z
N MET A 1 -45.39 41.29 -26.57
CA MET A 1 -44.50 41.74 -25.48
C MET A 1 -43.06 41.59 -25.97
N GLN A 2 -42.30 42.69 -25.95
CA GLN A 2 -40.95 42.94 -26.49
C GLN A 2 -39.95 41.79 -26.20
N ILE A 3 -39.18 41.25 -27.16
CA ILE A 3 -37.96 41.77 -27.83
C ILE A 3 -36.97 42.44 -26.88
N PHE A 4 -35.84 41.79 -26.60
CA PHE A 4 -34.52 42.43 -26.71
C PHE A 4 -33.44 41.40 -27.07
N LYS A 5 -32.87 41.58 -28.27
CA LYS A 5 -31.71 40.90 -28.84
C LYS A 5 -30.45 41.74 -28.56
N GLN A 6 -29.34 41.04 -28.32
CA GLN A 6 -27.95 41.25 -28.80
C GLN A 6 -27.42 42.68 -29.07
N LYS A 7 -26.21 42.99 -28.57
CA LYS A 7 -24.96 43.02 -29.38
C LYS A 7 -23.69 43.34 -28.55
N PRO A 8 -22.47 43.05 -29.09
CA PRO A 8 -21.18 43.01 -28.36
C PRO A 8 -20.11 44.02 -28.86
N LEU A 9 -18.92 43.91 -28.24
CA LEU A 9 -17.55 44.10 -28.78
C LEU A 9 -16.90 45.51 -28.84
N ILE A 10 -15.57 45.51 -28.58
CA ILE A 10 -14.46 46.27 -29.22
C ILE A 10 -13.69 47.37 -28.43
N VAL A 11 -12.42 47.02 -28.11
CA VAL A 11 -11.13 47.74 -28.34
C VAL A 11 -10.48 48.67 -27.28
N LEU A 12 -9.37 48.17 -26.72
CA LEU A 12 -7.97 48.68 -26.64
C LEU A 12 -7.69 50.20 -26.82
N VAL A 13 -6.78 50.78 -26.00
CA VAL A 13 -5.55 51.53 -26.42
C VAL A 13 -4.77 52.18 -25.22
N LYS A 14 -3.48 51.80 -25.13
CA LYS A 14 -2.22 52.49 -24.78
C LYS A 14 -2.17 53.65 -23.75
N ARG A 15 -1.14 53.62 -22.86
CA ARG A 15 0.17 54.32 -23.04
C ARG A 15 1.13 54.12 -21.85
N ALA A 16 2.41 53.98 -22.18
CA ALA A 16 3.58 53.95 -21.30
C ALA A 16 4.35 55.28 -21.37
N LEU A 17 5.19 55.57 -20.36
CA LEU A 17 6.51 56.27 -20.40
C LEU A 17 6.87 56.74 -18.97
N PHE A 18 7.91 56.17 -18.34
CA PHE A 18 9.30 56.68 -18.26
C PHE A 18 9.53 57.78 -17.22
N ALA A 19 10.31 57.46 -16.18
CA ALA A 19 11.15 58.44 -15.47
C ALA A 19 12.38 57.71 -14.90
N ILE A 20 13.54 58.06 -15.45
CA ILE A 20 14.88 57.69 -15.01
C ILE A 20 15.27 58.60 -13.85
N GLY A 21 15.84 58.04 -12.78
CA GLY A 21 16.45 58.79 -11.67
C GLY A 21 17.82 58.22 -11.33
N CYS A 22 18.87 58.91 -11.76
CA CYS A 22 20.26 58.71 -11.33
C CYS A 22 20.45 59.30 -9.93
N VAL A 23 21.03 58.55 -8.98
CA VAL A 23 21.74 59.11 -7.83
C VAL A 23 23.00 58.29 -7.54
N ALA A 24 24.07 59.05 -7.34
CA ALA A 24 25.47 58.67 -7.18
C ALA A 24 25.75 57.74 -5.99
N VAL A 25 26.69 56.81 -6.18
CA VAL A 25 27.28 55.99 -5.12
C VAL A 25 28.70 56.50 -4.84
N VAL A 26 28.93 56.85 -3.57
CA VAL A 26 30.20 57.25 -2.98
C VAL A 26 31.08 56.01 -2.78
N SER A 27 32.30 56.04 -3.33
CA SER A 27 33.30 54.98 -3.20
C SER A 27 34.01 55.06 -1.84
N ALA A 28 33.80 54.07 -0.98
CA ALA A 28 34.64 53.80 0.19
C ALA A 28 35.46 52.53 -0.07
N THR A 29 36.79 52.67 -0.08
CA THR A 29 37.76 51.60 -0.32
C THR A 29 37.96 50.76 0.95
N VAL A 30 37.58 49.49 0.91
CA VAL A 30 37.92 48.47 1.91
C VAL A 30 38.87 47.46 1.25
N PRO A 31 39.99 47.05 1.88
CA PRO A 31 40.97 46.16 1.25
C PRO A 31 40.41 44.75 1.07
N VAL A 32 40.63 44.21 -0.12
CA VAL A 32 40.23 42.89 -0.60
C VAL A 32 41.09 41.81 0.03
N GLN A 33 40.48 40.92 0.83
CA GLN A 33 41.03 39.59 1.07
C GLN A 33 40.62 38.68 -0.10
N SER A 34 41.62 38.09 -0.76
CA SER A 34 41.47 37.16 -1.87
C SER A 34 40.84 35.84 -1.41
N GLN A 35 39.51 35.76 -1.49
CA GLN A 35 38.80 34.47 -1.48
C GLN A 35 38.79 33.91 -2.89
N THR A 36 39.34 32.72 -3.06
CA THR A 36 39.28 31.96 -4.31
C THR A 36 37.82 31.63 -4.64
N PRO A 37 37.34 31.89 -5.87
CA PRO A 37 35.98 31.53 -6.25
C PRO A 37 35.82 29.99 -6.24
N PRO A 38 34.69 29.45 -5.76
CA PRO A 38 34.39 28.04 -5.93
C PRO A 38 34.33 27.70 -7.43
N PRO A 39 34.71 26.48 -7.83
CA PRO A 39 34.61 26.07 -9.22
C PRO A 39 33.15 26.18 -9.70
N PRO A 40 32.91 26.62 -10.95
CA PRO A 40 31.56 26.69 -11.48
C PRO A 40 30.94 25.30 -11.51
N SER A 41 29.79 25.15 -10.84
CA SER A 41 28.93 23.98 -11.00
C SER A 41 28.67 23.77 -12.49
N PRO A 42 28.78 22.54 -13.03
CA PRO A 42 28.48 22.30 -14.43
C PRO A 42 26.99 22.56 -14.64
N THR A 43 26.69 23.68 -15.30
CA THR A 43 25.39 23.97 -15.87
C THR A 43 25.10 22.87 -16.88
N ARG A 44 24.38 21.83 -16.48
CA ARG A 44 23.83 20.85 -17.43
C ARG A 44 22.88 21.62 -18.34
N LEU A 45 23.29 21.82 -19.58
CA LEU A 45 22.41 22.26 -20.64
C LEU A 45 21.26 21.23 -20.74
N PRO A 46 19.99 21.66 -20.76
CA PRO A 46 18.87 20.74 -20.97
C PRO A 46 19.08 19.99 -22.28
N SER A 47 18.99 18.67 -22.22
CA SER A 47 18.96 17.83 -23.42
C SER A 47 17.69 18.18 -24.22
N LEU A 48 17.85 18.52 -25.49
CA LEU A 48 16.74 18.75 -26.42
C LEU A 48 15.97 17.43 -26.61
N GLY A 49 15.01 17.19 -25.72
CA GLY A 49 14.19 15.97 -25.64
C GLY A 49 13.37 15.84 -24.34
N GLU A 50 13.73 16.54 -23.26
CA GLU A 50 13.07 16.44 -21.94
C GLU A 50 11.64 17.00 -21.86
N GLY A 51 11.13 17.63 -22.92
CA GLY A 51 9.80 18.27 -22.91
C GLY A 51 8.60 17.33 -23.06
N SER A 52 8.81 16.02 -23.24
CA SER A 52 7.73 15.05 -23.56
C SER A 52 7.54 13.91 -22.56
N GLU A 53 8.49 13.71 -21.63
CA GLU A 53 8.39 12.63 -20.64
C GLU A 53 7.95 13.15 -19.28
N MET A 54 6.99 12.46 -18.66
CA MET A 54 6.53 12.77 -17.31
C MET A 54 7.72 12.76 -16.33
N THR A 55 7.86 13.79 -15.51
CA THR A 55 8.92 13.85 -14.49
C THR A 55 8.61 12.87 -13.33
N ILE A 56 9.64 12.42 -12.60
CA ILE A 56 9.49 11.55 -11.42
C ILE A 56 8.57 12.21 -10.38
N SER A 57 8.71 13.52 -10.17
CA SER A 57 7.84 14.25 -9.24
C SER A 57 6.39 14.33 -9.72
N ALA A 58 6.14 14.53 -11.02
CA ALA A 58 4.78 14.50 -11.56
C ALA A 58 4.15 13.10 -11.47
N GLU A 59 4.93 12.06 -11.75
CA GLU A 59 4.50 10.67 -11.62
C GLU A 59 4.16 10.32 -10.16
N ARG A 60 4.98 10.79 -9.21
CA ARG A 60 4.70 10.65 -7.79
C ARG A 60 3.39 11.30 -7.38
N ARG A 61 3.11 12.54 -7.82
CA ARG A 61 1.88 13.26 -7.49
C ARG A 61 0.63 12.59 -8.08
N LEU A 62 0.72 12.11 -9.33
CA LEU A 62 -0.34 11.29 -9.91
C LEU A 62 -0.61 10.04 -9.04
N GLY A 63 0.44 9.35 -8.63
CA GLY A 63 0.36 8.21 -7.70
C GLY A 63 -0.31 8.54 -6.38
N ASP A 64 0.11 9.62 -5.73
CA ASP A 64 -0.46 10.08 -4.45
C ASP A 64 -1.97 10.36 -4.59
N SER A 65 -2.40 10.93 -5.72
CA SER A 65 -3.81 11.22 -5.98
C SER A 65 -4.66 9.95 -6.07
N ILE A 66 -4.16 8.90 -6.74
CA ILE A 66 -4.83 7.60 -6.87
C ILE A 66 -4.82 6.87 -5.53
N ALA A 67 -3.67 6.83 -4.86
CA ALA A 67 -3.49 6.17 -3.57
C ALA A 67 -4.43 6.75 -2.50
N ARG A 68 -4.64 8.07 -2.47
CA ARG A 68 -5.61 8.71 -1.57
C ARG A 68 -7.02 8.15 -1.75
N GLU A 69 -7.46 7.93 -2.99
CA GLU A 69 -8.80 7.38 -3.25
C GLU A 69 -8.87 5.88 -2.90
N ILE A 70 -7.77 5.13 -3.06
CA ILE A 70 -7.69 3.74 -2.60
C ILE A 70 -7.77 3.66 -1.07
N TYR A 71 -7.11 4.54 -0.32
CA TYR A 71 -7.21 4.56 1.15
C TYR A 71 -8.64 4.80 1.65
N ARG A 72 -9.48 5.48 0.86
CA ARG A 72 -10.89 5.73 1.17
C ARG A 72 -11.82 4.60 0.72
N ASP A 73 -11.29 3.61 0.00
CA ASP A 73 -12.05 2.46 -0.46
C ASP A 73 -12.46 1.56 0.71
N ALA A 74 -13.72 1.13 0.74
CA ALA A 74 -14.22 0.17 1.72
C ALA A 74 -13.54 -1.21 1.60
N ASP A 75 -13.01 -1.53 0.43
CA ASP A 75 -12.27 -2.76 0.19
C ASP A 75 -10.79 -2.68 0.57
N TYR A 76 -10.24 -1.48 0.81
CA TYR A 76 -8.88 -1.35 1.36
C TYR A 76 -8.79 -2.04 2.73
N ILE A 77 -7.74 -2.83 2.91
CA ILE A 77 -7.51 -3.58 4.14
C ILE A 77 -6.09 -3.36 4.67
N ASP A 78 -6.01 -2.90 5.92
CA ASP A 78 -4.78 -2.83 6.70
C ASP A 78 -4.77 -3.97 7.74
N ASP A 79 -4.56 -5.20 7.26
CA ASP A 79 -4.39 -6.36 8.13
C ASP A 79 -2.93 -6.49 8.56
N PRO A 80 -2.61 -6.44 9.86
CA PRO A 80 -1.22 -6.41 10.30
C PRO A 80 -0.45 -7.71 10.02
N LEU A 81 -1.11 -8.87 10.04
CA LEU A 81 -0.46 -10.16 9.78
C LEU A 81 -0.13 -10.31 8.29
N LEU A 82 -1.10 -10.02 7.40
CA LEU A 82 -0.87 -10.04 5.95
C LEU A 82 0.13 -8.96 5.54
N GLY A 83 0.04 -7.76 6.13
CA GLY A 83 0.96 -6.66 5.86
C GLY A 83 2.41 -7.02 6.22
N GLU A 84 2.64 -7.57 7.41
CA GLU A 84 3.96 -8.04 7.84
C GLU A 84 4.51 -9.15 6.91
N TYR A 85 3.66 -10.11 6.55
CA TYR A 85 4.04 -11.20 5.65
C TYR A 85 4.44 -10.73 4.25
N VAL A 86 3.61 -9.86 3.64
CA VAL A 86 3.87 -9.28 2.32
C VAL A 86 5.13 -8.41 2.37
N GLN A 87 5.31 -7.61 3.43
CA GLN A 87 6.51 -6.80 3.60
C GLN A 87 7.78 -7.64 3.77
N GLY A 88 7.68 -8.80 4.42
CA GLY A 88 8.79 -9.76 4.51
C GLY A 88 9.25 -10.31 3.15
N ILE A 89 8.43 -10.19 2.11
CA ILE A 89 8.79 -10.53 0.72
C ILE A 89 9.21 -9.28 -0.06
N TRP A 90 8.49 -8.18 0.13
CA TRP A 90 8.71 -6.92 -0.56
C TRP A 90 10.06 -6.28 -0.25
N GLN A 91 10.47 -6.24 1.02
CA GLN A 91 11.71 -5.56 1.43
C GLN A 91 12.97 -6.20 0.82
N PRO A 92 13.14 -7.54 0.81
CA PRO A 92 14.22 -8.18 0.07
C PRO A 92 14.22 -7.87 -1.43
N LEU A 93 13.05 -7.85 -2.08
CA LEU A 93 12.94 -7.47 -3.50
C LEU A 93 13.40 -6.04 -3.74
N LEU A 94 12.96 -5.10 -2.90
CA LEU A 94 13.33 -3.68 -3.03
C LEU A 94 14.82 -3.46 -2.81
N ALA A 95 15.41 -4.16 -1.83
CA ALA A 95 16.85 -4.15 -1.58
C ALA A 95 17.64 -4.73 -2.77
N ALA A 96 17.17 -5.85 -3.34
CA ALA A 96 17.78 -6.48 -4.50
C ALA A 96 17.71 -5.60 -5.76
N ALA A 97 16.55 -4.98 -6.02
CA ALA A 97 16.38 -4.06 -7.14
C ALA A 97 17.30 -2.82 -7.00
N ARG A 98 17.50 -2.32 -5.78
CA ARG A 98 18.48 -1.25 -5.51
C ARG A 98 19.91 -1.74 -5.77
N ALA A 99 20.28 -2.92 -5.27
CA ALA A 99 21.62 -3.48 -5.46
C ALA A 99 21.95 -3.75 -6.94
N ARG A 100 20.94 -4.09 -7.74
CA ARG A 100 21.05 -4.30 -9.19
C ARG A 100 21.07 -3.02 -10.01
N GLY A 101 20.82 -1.86 -9.39
CA GLY A 101 20.75 -0.57 -10.08
C GLY A 101 19.43 -0.30 -10.80
N GLU A 102 18.39 -1.11 -10.55
CA GLU A 102 17.04 -0.90 -11.13
C GLU A 102 16.34 0.32 -10.48
N LEU A 103 16.73 0.69 -9.25
CA LEU A 103 16.27 1.92 -8.58
C LEU A 103 17.33 3.02 -8.68
N SER A 104 17.06 4.06 -9.46
CA SER A 104 17.86 5.28 -9.41
C SER A 104 17.75 5.95 -8.04
N PRO A 105 18.76 6.73 -7.59
CA PRO A 105 18.69 7.44 -6.32
C PRO A 105 17.47 8.35 -6.20
N GLU A 106 17.11 9.03 -7.28
CA GLU A 106 15.94 9.91 -7.31
C GLU A 106 14.63 9.13 -7.14
N MET A 107 14.45 7.99 -7.83
CA MET A 107 13.26 7.15 -7.66
C MET A 107 13.21 6.54 -6.26
N ALA A 108 14.35 6.10 -5.72
CA ALA A 108 14.44 5.55 -4.37
C ALA A 108 14.00 6.57 -3.29
N GLU A 109 14.28 7.86 -3.49
CA GLU A 109 13.89 8.93 -2.58
C GLU A 109 12.43 9.39 -2.80
N ARG A 110 12.01 9.55 -4.05
CA ARG A 110 10.76 10.23 -4.41
C ARG A 110 9.54 9.31 -4.48
N PHE A 111 9.69 8.06 -4.91
CA PHE A 111 8.57 7.12 -5.01
C PHE A 111 8.19 6.52 -3.65
N ALA A 112 6.95 6.04 -3.54
CA ALA A 112 6.37 5.58 -2.28
C ALA A 112 6.80 4.16 -1.89
N TRP A 113 7.08 3.30 -2.89
CA TRP A 113 7.40 1.88 -2.73
C TRP A 113 6.45 1.12 -1.77
N THR A 114 5.15 1.39 -1.91
CA THR A 114 4.12 0.97 -0.97
C THR A 114 3.13 -0.01 -1.61
N ILE A 115 2.92 -1.17 -0.97
CA ILE A 115 1.88 -2.12 -1.34
C ILE A 115 0.59 -1.80 -0.58
N MET A 116 -0.51 -1.69 -1.32
CA MET A 116 -1.87 -1.46 -0.84
C MET A 116 -2.68 -2.72 -1.08
N MET A 117 -3.26 -3.29 -0.03
CA MET A 117 -4.04 -4.53 -0.11
C MET A 117 -5.54 -4.24 -0.20
N GLY A 118 -6.22 -4.97 -1.08
CA GLY A 118 -7.67 -4.89 -1.26
C GLY A 118 -8.36 -6.23 -1.03
N ARG A 119 -9.55 -6.23 -0.45
CA ARG A 119 -10.36 -7.43 -0.14
C ARG A 119 -10.90 -8.18 -1.37
N ASP A 120 -10.68 -7.66 -2.57
CA ASP A 120 -11.12 -8.30 -3.80
C ASP A 120 -10.60 -9.75 -3.90
N ARG A 121 -11.52 -10.64 -4.28
CA ARG A 121 -11.30 -12.08 -4.45
C ARG A 121 -10.69 -12.43 -5.79
N SER A 122 -10.67 -11.49 -6.73
CA SER A 122 -10.06 -11.68 -8.03
C SER A 122 -8.55 -11.87 -7.89
N VAL A 123 -7.97 -12.72 -8.73
CA VAL A 123 -6.53 -12.94 -8.76
C VAL A 123 -5.91 -11.76 -9.52
N ASN A 124 -5.42 -10.78 -8.77
CA ASN A 124 -4.82 -9.58 -9.34
C ASN A 124 -3.73 -8.94 -8.46
N ALA A 125 -2.79 -8.28 -9.12
CA ALA A 125 -1.85 -7.31 -8.58
C ALA A 125 -1.57 -6.29 -9.70
N PHE A 126 -1.17 -5.07 -9.34
CA PHE A 126 -0.92 -4.04 -10.34
C PHE A 126 0.03 -2.97 -9.82
N ALA A 127 0.87 -2.43 -10.70
CA ALA A 127 1.63 -1.22 -10.47
C ALA A 127 0.80 0.05 -10.73
N LEU A 128 1.03 1.08 -9.92
CA LEU A 128 0.51 2.43 -10.09
C LEU A 128 1.67 3.43 -10.22
N PRO A 129 1.43 4.61 -10.85
CA PRO A 129 2.39 5.70 -10.86
C PRO A 129 2.92 6.02 -9.45
N GLY A 130 4.18 6.45 -9.37
CA GLY A 130 4.75 6.96 -8.12
C GLY A 130 5.20 5.89 -7.13
N GLY A 131 5.24 4.61 -7.55
CA GLY A 131 5.68 3.49 -6.72
C GLY A 131 4.63 3.00 -5.73
N TYR A 132 3.36 3.05 -6.13
CA TYR A 132 2.27 2.37 -5.43
C TYR A 132 1.97 1.05 -6.13
N PHE A 133 1.57 0.05 -5.36
CA PHE A 133 1.28 -1.30 -5.86
C PHE A 133 -0.01 -1.80 -5.24
N GLY A 134 -0.94 -2.29 -6.05
CA GLY A 134 -2.15 -2.96 -5.59
C GLY A 134 -1.92 -4.46 -5.47
N LEU A 135 -2.44 -5.07 -4.41
CA LEU A 135 -2.44 -6.51 -4.20
C LEU A 135 -3.81 -6.99 -3.73
N HIS A 136 -4.47 -7.84 -4.52
CA HIS A 136 -5.76 -8.40 -4.14
C HIS A 136 -5.57 -9.60 -3.22
N LEU A 137 -6.43 -9.74 -2.20
CA LEU A 137 -6.45 -10.91 -1.33
C LEU A 137 -6.72 -12.21 -2.10
N GLY A 138 -7.43 -12.13 -3.23
CA GLY A 138 -7.60 -13.25 -4.15
C GLY A 138 -6.28 -13.83 -4.67
N LEU A 139 -5.30 -12.99 -4.99
CA LEU A 139 -3.97 -13.45 -5.40
C LEU A 139 -3.25 -14.14 -4.23
N LEU A 140 -3.25 -13.52 -3.04
CA LEU A 140 -2.66 -14.12 -1.83
C LEU A 140 -3.29 -15.46 -1.44
N ALA A 141 -4.58 -15.64 -1.74
CA ALA A 141 -5.32 -16.87 -1.47
C ALA A 141 -4.98 -18.03 -2.42
N VAL A 142 -4.31 -17.78 -3.56
CA VAL A 142 -4.05 -18.82 -4.58
C VAL A 142 -2.57 -19.08 -4.85
N VAL A 143 -1.66 -18.16 -4.49
CA VAL A 143 -0.22 -18.42 -4.52
C VAL A 143 0.11 -19.59 -3.59
N ALA A 144 0.99 -20.49 -4.03
CA ALA A 144 1.29 -21.74 -3.31
C ALA A 144 2.52 -21.64 -2.39
N ASN A 145 3.35 -20.62 -2.60
CA ASN A 145 4.54 -20.36 -1.80
C ASN A 145 4.99 -18.90 -1.94
N ARG A 146 5.99 -18.51 -1.13
CA ARG A 146 6.59 -17.18 -1.13
C ARG A 146 7.24 -16.80 -2.46
N ALA A 147 7.79 -17.78 -3.20
CA ALA A 147 8.49 -17.54 -4.46
C ALA A 147 7.51 -17.17 -5.59
N GLU A 148 6.33 -17.81 -5.67
CA GLU A 148 5.28 -17.38 -6.60
C GLU A 148 4.83 -15.94 -6.30
N LEU A 149 4.58 -15.59 -5.04
CA LEU A 149 4.22 -14.22 -4.69
C LEU A 149 5.35 -13.22 -5.00
N ALA A 150 6.60 -13.60 -4.72
CA ALA A 150 7.76 -12.77 -5.04
C ALA A 150 7.92 -12.56 -6.56
N SER A 151 7.56 -13.54 -7.39
CA SER A 151 7.57 -13.37 -8.85
C SER A 151 6.58 -12.31 -9.31
N VAL A 152 5.35 -12.31 -8.78
CA VAL A 152 4.36 -11.29 -9.11
C VAL A 152 4.80 -9.92 -8.60
N LEU A 153 5.24 -9.82 -7.34
CA LEU A 153 5.70 -8.54 -6.78
C LEU A 153 6.94 -8.00 -7.49
N GLY A 154 7.88 -8.86 -7.90
CA GLY A 154 9.06 -8.48 -8.68
C GLY A 154 8.71 -8.03 -10.10
N HIS A 155 7.71 -8.68 -10.72
CA HIS A 155 7.14 -8.27 -12.00
C HIS A 155 6.50 -6.88 -11.91
N GLU A 156 5.60 -6.66 -10.94
CA GLU A 156 4.96 -5.36 -10.72
C GLU A 156 5.99 -4.27 -10.37
N MET A 157 6.97 -4.56 -9.51
CA MET A 157 8.06 -3.64 -9.20
C MET A 157 8.77 -3.16 -10.46
N THR A 158 8.98 -4.07 -11.42
CA THR A 158 9.64 -3.73 -12.68
C THR A 158 8.81 -2.77 -13.53
N HIS A 159 7.47 -2.87 -13.52
CA HIS A 159 6.64 -1.89 -14.22
C HIS A 159 6.88 -0.45 -13.72
N VAL A 160 7.19 -0.29 -12.43
CA VAL A 160 7.54 1.01 -11.84
C VAL A 160 8.98 1.38 -12.11
N THR A 161 9.97 0.50 -11.87
CA THR A 161 11.39 0.84 -12.06
C THR A 161 11.69 1.19 -13.51
N GLN A 162 11.07 0.48 -14.46
CA GLN A 162 11.21 0.74 -15.90
C GLN A 162 10.23 1.79 -16.41
N ARG A 163 9.51 2.46 -15.50
CA ARG A 163 8.57 3.56 -15.78
C ARG A 163 7.61 3.25 -16.93
N HIS A 164 7.07 2.01 -16.98
CA HIS A 164 6.23 1.55 -18.08
C HIS A 164 5.00 2.43 -18.27
N ILE A 165 4.35 2.84 -17.17
CA ILE A 165 3.18 3.72 -17.20
C ILE A 165 3.57 5.11 -17.75
N ALA A 166 4.68 5.68 -17.30
CA ALA A 166 5.16 6.97 -17.81
C ALA A 166 5.49 6.89 -19.31
N ARG A 167 6.19 5.83 -19.76
CA ARG A 167 6.50 5.61 -21.17
C ARG A 167 5.24 5.43 -22.03
N MET A 168 4.20 4.80 -21.48
CA MET A 168 2.91 4.65 -22.15
C MET A 168 2.22 6.00 -22.34
N ILE A 169 2.15 6.84 -21.29
CA ILE A 169 1.61 8.21 -21.37
C ILE A 169 2.35 9.04 -22.43
N SER A 170 3.68 9.00 -22.42
CA SER A 170 4.49 9.76 -23.38
C SER A 170 4.24 9.31 -24.83
N ARG A 171 4.04 8.01 -25.06
CA ARG A 171 3.81 7.43 -26.40
C ARG A 171 2.43 7.77 -26.97
N GLU A 172 1.40 7.84 -26.12
CA GLU A 172 0.03 8.12 -26.57
C GLU A 172 -0.19 9.59 -26.97
N GLY A 173 0.76 10.47 -26.68
CA GLY A 173 0.81 11.84 -27.20
C GLY A 173 -0.40 12.69 -26.78
N GLN A 174 -0.20 13.54 -25.78
CA GLN A 174 -1.16 14.57 -25.32
C GLN A 174 -2.34 14.10 -24.46
N GLN A 175 -2.39 12.86 -23.97
CA GLN A 175 -3.28 12.58 -22.85
C GLN A 175 -2.70 13.21 -21.58
N SER A 176 -3.48 14.08 -20.96
CA SER A 176 -3.07 14.69 -19.70
C SER A 176 -2.97 13.61 -18.61
N PRO A 177 -1.92 13.60 -17.78
CA PRO A 177 -1.77 12.64 -16.67
C PRO A 177 -3.01 12.53 -15.77
N TRP A 178 -3.79 13.61 -15.62
CA TRP A 178 -5.05 13.59 -14.87
C TRP A 178 -6.09 12.64 -15.49
N LEU A 179 -6.14 12.55 -16.82
CA LEU A 179 -7.11 11.73 -17.53
C LEU A 179 -6.81 10.25 -17.29
N LEU A 180 -5.53 9.86 -17.35
CA LEU A 180 -5.12 8.51 -17.00
C LEU A 180 -5.45 8.18 -15.54
N GLY A 181 -5.18 9.10 -14.60
CA GLY A 181 -5.55 8.92 -13.20
C GLY A 181 -7.06 8.67 -13.03
N ALA A 182 -7.90 9.44 -13.71
CA ALA A 182 -9.35 9.25 -13.73
C ALA A 182 -9.76 7.91 -14.36
N MET A 183 -9.09 7.47 -15.43
CA MET A 183 -9.34 6.16 -16.05
C MET A 183 -8.99 5.01 -15.09
N ILE A 184 -7.83 5.07 -14.44
CA ILE A 184 -7.41 4.06 -13.46
C ILE A 184 -8.43 3.96 -12.33
N LEU A 185 -8.84 5.10 -11.76
CA LEU A 185 -9.88 5.13 -10.72
C LEU A 185 -11.22 4.59 -11.22
N GLY A 186 -11.59 4.88 -12.47
CA GLY A 186 -12.80 4.34 -13.11
C GLY A 186 -12.76 2.82 -13.24
N VAL A 187 -11.62 2.24 -13.66
CA VAL A 187 -11.44 0.79 -13.76
C VAL A 187 -11.46 0.12 -12.39
N LEU A 188 -10.77 0.69 -11.40
CA LEU A 188 -10.76 0.19 -10.02
C LEU A 188 -12.16 0.27 -9.37
N ALA A 189 -12.95 1.29 -9.70
CA ALA A 189 -14.33 1.38 -9.23
C ALA A 189 -15.24 0.36 -9.95
N ALA A 190 -15.08 0.20 -11.26
CA ALA A 190 -15.87 -0.74 -12.06
C ALA A 190 -15.62 -2.20 -11.65
N SER A 191 -14.38 -2.57 -11.31
CA SER A 191 -14.03 -3.94 -10.89
C SER A 191 -14.75 -4.41 -9.62
N ARG A 192 -15.34 -3.49 -8.84
CA ARG A 192 -16.06 -3.81 -7.58
C ARG A 192 -17.45 -4.41 -7.78
N ASN A 193 -18.06 -4.19 -8.93
CA ASN A 193 -19.38 -4.73 -9.23
C ASN A 193 -19.26 -5.57 -10.51
N PRO A 194 -19.32 -6.91 -10.43
CA PRO A 194 -19.21 -7.77 -11.61
C PRO A 194 -20.24 -7.45 -12.70
N GLU A 195 -21.47 -7.06 -12.33
CA GLU A 195 -22.51 -6.65 -13.27
C GLU A 195 -22.16 -5.30 -13.94
N ALA A 196 -21.69 -4.32 -13.18
CA ALA A 196 -21.26 -3.02 -13.71
C ALA A 196 -19.96 -3.12 -14.52
N ALA A 197 -19.01 -3.94 -14.09
CA ALA A 197 -17.80 -4.27 -14.82
C ALA A 197 -18.15 -4.87 -16.18
N SER A 198 -19.07 -5.85 -16.21
CA SER A 198 -19.52 -6.46 -17.46
C SER A 198 -20.25 -5.45 -18.36
N ALA A 199 -21.16 -4.62 -17.82
CA ALA A 199 -21.92 -3.62 -18.57
C ALA A 199 -21.03 -2.48 -19.11
N ILE A 200 -20.06 -2.03 -18.31
CA ILE A 200 -19.08 -1.01 -18.70
C ILE A 200 -18.15 -1.60 -19.76
N ILE A 201 -17.57 -2.78 -19.55
CA ILE A 201 -16.65 -3.43 -20.51
C ILE A 201 -17.34 -3.75 -21.86
N THR A 202 -18.65 -4.03 -21.88
CA THR A 202 -19.39 -4.21 -23.14
C THR A 202 -19.58 -2.93 -23.95
N THR A 203 -19.31 -1.76 -23.36
CA THR A 203 -19.24 -0.51 -24.14
C THR A 203 -17.87 -0.43 -24.82
N SER A 204 -17.87 -0.15 -26.14
CA SER A 204 -16.66 -0.01 -26.95
C SER A 204 -15.65 0.98 -26.36
N GLN A 205 -16.14 1.99 -25.62
CA GLN A 205 -15.33 3.00 -24.97
C GLN A 205 -14.55 2.47 -23.76
N ALA A 206 -15.15 1.63 -22.90
CA ALA A 206 -14.43 1.10 -21.75
C ALA A 206 -13.50 -0.07 -22.11
N ALA A 207 -13.86 -0.88 -23.12
CA ALA A 207 -12.93 -1.85 -23.69
C ALA A 207 -11.69 -1.16 -24.29
N SER A 208 -11.87 0.00 -24.92
CA SER A 208 -10.76 0.85 -25.39
C SER A 208 -9.91 1.38 -24.23
N ILE A 209 -10.53 1.82 -23.13
CA ILE A 209 -9.81 2.31 -21.93
C ILE A 209 -9.03 1.17 -21.26
N ALA A 210 -9.65 0.01 -21.06
CA ALA A 210 -8.98 -1.15 -20.47
C ALA A 210 -7.84 -1.66 -21.37
N GLY A 211 -8.02 -1.62 -22.69
CA GLY A 211 -6.97 -1.93 -23.65
C GLY A 211 -5.81 -0.93 -23.64
N GLN A 212 -6.09 0.36 -23.42
CA GLN A 212 -5.07 1.41 -23.25
C GLN A 212 -4.25 1.21 -21.97
N LEU A 213 -4.83 0.60 -20.93
CA LEU A 213 -4.13 0.29 -19.68
C LEU A 213 -3.35 -1.04 -19.72
N SER A 214 -3.44 -1.82 -20.80
CA SER A 214 -2.66 -3.06 -20.97
C SER A 214 -1.23 -2.76 -21.36
N PHE A 215 -0.28 -3.43 -20.71
CA PHE A 215 1.12 -3.30 -21.09
C PHE A 215 1.41 -3.96 -22.44
N SER A 216 2.33 -3.36 -23.21
CA SER A 216 2.78 -3.95 -24.47
C SER A 216 3.58 -5.24 -24.24
N ARG A 217 3.63 -6.12 -25.26
CA ARG A 217 4.39 -7.38 -25.16
C ARG A 217 5.88 -7.18 -24.85
N ASP A 218 6.46 -6.07 -25.29
CA ASP A 218 7.86 -5.72 -25.00
C ASP A 218 8.04 -5.33 -23.54
N MET A 219 7.12 -4.52 -23.00
CA MET A 219 7.12 -4.15 -21.59
C MET A 219 6.92 -5.36 -20.68
N GLU A 220 6.04 -6.29 -21.06
CA GLU A 220 5.84 -7.54 -20.32
C GLU A 220 7.09 -8.42 -20.33
N ARG A 221 7.80 -8.53 -21.47
CA ARG A 221 9.08 -9.26 -21.53
C ARG A 221 10.18 -8.58 -20.70
N GLU A 222 10.20 -7.26 -20.69
CA GLU A 222 11.12 -6.47 -19.84
C GLU A 222 10.81 -6.71 -18.35
N ALA A 223 9.52 -6.65 -17.98
CA ALA A 223 9.00 -6.91 -16.65
C ALA A 223 9.38 -8.31 -16.13
N ASP A 224 9.16 -9.35 -16.94
CA ASP A 224 9.52 -10.71 -16.58
C ASP A 224 11.02 -10.86 -16.31
N ARG A 225 11.87 -10.30 -17.18
CA ARG A 225 13.32 -10.53 -17.16
C ARG A 225 14.00 -9.80 -16.01
N VAL A 226 13.66 -8.53 -15.81
CA VAL A 226 14.21 -7.75 -14.70
C VAL A 226 13.61 -8.26 -13.39
N GLY A 227 12.30 -8.53 -13.33
CA GLY A 227 11.64 -9.10 -12.16
C GLY A 227 12.24 -10.45 -11.74
N TYR A 228 12.52 -11.33 -12.69
CA TYR A 228 13.25 -12.58 -12.46
C TYR A 228 14.63 -12.34 -11.86
N GLY A 229 15.38 -11.39 -12.41
CA GLY A 229 16.70 -11.01 -11.91
C GLY A 229 16.66 -10.43 -10.49
N VAL A 230 15.67 -9.57 -10.20
CA VAL A 230 15.43 -8.99 -8.87
C VAL A 230 15.08 -10.07 -7.85
N MET A 231 14.12 -10.94 -8.19
CA MET A 231 13.68 -12.03 -7.34
C MET A 231 14.82 -13.00 -7.01
N THR A 232 15.60 -13.38 -8.01
CA THR A 232 16.77 -14.27 -7.82
C THR A 232 17.82 -13.61 -6.93
N GLN A 233 18.11 -12.32 -7.17
CA GLN A 233 19.05 -11.54 -6.34
C GLN A 233 18.57 -11.39 -4.89
N ALA A 234 17.25 -11.34 -4.67
CA ALA A 234 16.65 -11.29 -3.34
C ALA A 234 16.68 -12.64 -2.61
N GLY A 235 17.18 -13.71 -3.25
CA GLY A 235 17.28 -15.05 -2.67
C GLY A 235 16.00 -15.87 -2.74
N PHE A 236 15.02 -15.46 -3.54
CA PHE A 236 13.84 -16.28 -3.82
C PHE A 236 14.10 -17.26 -4.96
N GLU A 237 13.48 -18.44 -4.86
CA GLU A 237 13.62 -19.52 -5.83
C GLU A 237 13.03 -19.15 -7.21
N PRO A 238 13.84 -19.11 -8.29
CA PRO A 238 13.38 -18.59 -9.59
C PRO A 238 12.27 -19.42 -10.24
N GLN A 239 12.11 -20.67 -9.81
CA GLN A 239 11.01 -21.56 -10.20
C GLN A 239 9.62 -20.96 -9.89
N GLY A 240 9.54 -19.97 -8.99
CA GLY A 240 8.32 -19.22 -8.70
C GLY A 240 7.71 -18.55 -9.94
N PHE A 241 8.53 -17.98 -10.84
CA PHE A 241 8.04 -17.38 -12.09
C PHE A 241 7.38 -18.43 -13.00
N VAL A 242 8.03 -19.57 -13.18
CA VAL A 242 7.55 -20.66 -14.05
C VAL A 242 6.24 -21.22 -13.51
N THR A 243 6.20 -21.57 -12.23
CA THR A 243 5.02 -22.17 -11.59
C THR A 243 3.84 -21.20 -11.53
N MET A 244 4.08 -19.91 -11.32
CA MET A 244 3.04 -18.88 -11.40
C MET A 244 2.48 -18.74 -12.81
N PHE A 245 3.34 -18.75 -13.84
CA PHE A 245 2.88 -18.70 -15.24
C PHE A 245 2.09 -19.93 -15.65
N GLU A 246 2.49 -21.13 -15.26
CA GLU A 246 1.73 -22.35 -15.49
C GLU A 246 0.35 -22.28 -14.81
N LYS A 247 0.28 -21.75 -13.59
CA LYS A 247 -0.97 -21.53 -12.86
C LYS A 247 -1.89 -20.56 -13.61
N LEU A 248 -1.35 -19.44 -14.08
CA LEU A 248 -2.09 -18.46 -14.88
C LEU A 248 -2.53 -19.03 -16.24
N GLN A 249 -1.68 -19.82 -16.91
CA GLN A 249 -2.01 -20.49 -18.17
C GLN A 249 -3.16 -21.49 -17.97
N LYS A 250 -3.07 -22.34 -16.94
CA LYS A 250 -4.12 -23.30 -16.60
C LYS A 250 -5.42 -22.60 -16.25
N ALA A 251 -5.35 -21.52 -15.48
CA ALA A 251 -6.49 -20.68 -15.15
C ALA A 251 -7.15 -20.07 -16.40
N SER A 252 -6.35 -19.57 -17.34
CA SER A 252 -6.83 -19.03 -18.62
C SER A 252 -7.56 -20.09 -19.46
N GLN A 253 -7.03 -21.31 -19.53
CA GLN A 253 -7.65 -22.42 -20.26
C GLN A 253 -8.98 -22.89 -19.65
N LEU A 254 -9.10 -22.81 -18.32
CA LEU A 254 -10.28 -23.28 -17.60
C LEU A 254 -11.38 -22.20 -17.47
N ASN A 255 -11.10 -20.94 -17.84
CA ASN A 255 -11.95 -19.82 -17.42
C ASN A 255 -12.12 -18.73 -18.50
N ASP A 256 -13.11 -18.92 -19.39
CA ASP A 256 -13.58 -17.92 -20.37
C ASP A 256 -14.48 -16.82 -19.75
N SER A 257 -14.73 -16.88 -18.43
CA SER A 257 -15.66 -16.02 -17.68
C SER A 257 -15.02 -14.79 -17.03
N GLY A 258 -13.71 -14.58 -17.20
CA GLY A 258 -13.03 -13.36 -16.76
C GLY A 258 -12.58 -13.33 -15.29
N GLY A 259 -12.49 -14.47 -14.59
CA GLY A 259 -12.07 -14.55 -13.16
C GLY A 259 -10.61 -14.19 -12.84
N PHE A 260 -9.79 -13.85 -13.83
CA PHE A 260 -8.39 -13.43 -13.67
C PHE A 260 -8.14 -12.07 -14.34
N PRO A 261 -8.51 -10.94 -13.69
CA PRO A 261 -8.23 -9.60 -14.21
C PRO A 261 -6.75 -9.37 -14.52
N TYR A 262 -5.84 -10.02 -13.78
CA TYR A 262 -4.39 -9.96 -14.01
C TYR A 262 -4.01 -10.25 -15.46
N LEU A 263 -4.62 -11.25 -16.09
CA LEU A 263 -4.30 -11.62 -17.48
C LEU A 263 -4.81 -10.62 -18.52
N ARG A 264 -5.72 -9.71 -18.14
CA ARG A 264 -6.21 -8.65 -19.03
C ARG A 264 -5.22 -7.49 -19.10
N SER A 265 -4.59 -7.13 -17.98
CA SER A 265 -3.54 -6.11 -17.93
C SER A 265 -2.15 -6.66 -18.29
N HIS A 266 -1.92 -7.97 -18.05
CA HIS A 266 -0.67 -8.68 -18.30
C HIS A 266 -0.89 -9.91 -19.21
N PRO A 267 -1.01 -9.73 -20.54
CA PRO A 267 -1.26 -10.85 -21.45
C PRO A 267 -0.14 -11.90 -21.42
N LEU A 268 -0.46 -13.10 -20.92
CA LEU A 268 0.49 -14.22 -20.88
C LEU A 268 0.57 -14.88 -22.26
N THR A 269 1.79 -15.03 -22.79
CA THR A 269 2.03 -15.68 -24.09
C THR A 269 2.93 -16.90 -23.92
N THR A 270 2.82 -17.86 -24.84
CA THR A 270 3.71 -19.03 -24.89
C THR A 270 5.18 -18.64 -24.95
N ALA A 271 5.51 -17.54 -25.64
CA ALA A 271 6.88 -17.01 -25.72
C ALA A 271 7.42 -16.55 -24.36
N ARG A 272 6.60 -15.92 -23.52
CA ARG A 272 6.99 -15.51 -22.15
C ARG A 272 7.23 -16.72 -21.25
N ILE A 273 6.35 -17.72 -21.33
CA ILE A 273 6.50 -18.98 -20.60
C ILE A 273 7.80 -19.68 -21.00
N ALA A 274 8.05 -19.77 -22.31
CA ALA A 274 9.28 -20.37 -22.83
C ALA A 274 10.54 -19.60 -22.40
N ASP A 275 10.52 -18.25 -22.37
CA ASP A 275 11.66 -17.44 -21.89
C ASP A 275 11.98 -17.74 -20.42
N MET A 276 10.96 -17.84 -19.55
CA MET A 276 11.15 -18.16 -18.13
C MET A 276 11.63 -19.60 -17.92
N GLN A 277 11.05 -20.57 -18.64
CA GLN A 277 11.49 -21.96 -18.58
C GLN A 277 12.93 -22.14 -19.06
N ALA A 278 13.32 -21.47 -20.15
CA ALA A 278 14.68 -21.51 -20.66
C ALA A 278 15.69 -20.93 -19.65
N ARG A 279 15.33 -19.83 -18.96
CA ARG A 279 16.16 -19.24 -17.89
C ARG A 279 16.34 -20.18 -16.71
N GLN A 280 15.27 -20.87 -16.31
CA GLN A 280 15.31 -21.83 -15.22
C GLN A 280 16.26 -23.00 -15.51
N GLN A 281 16.31 -23.46 -16.77
CA GLN A 281 17.20 -24.56 -17.19
C GLN A 281 18.69 -24.19 -17.13
N LEU A 282 19.03 -22.90 -17.11
CA LEU A 282 20.42 -22.42 -16.98
C LEU A 282 20.92 -22.44 -15.53
N LEU A 283 20.02 -22.66 -14.56
CA LEU A 283 20.37 -22.73 -13.14
C LEU A 283 20.49 -24.19 -12.69
N PRO A 284 21.35 -24.48 -11.69
CA PRO A 284 21.30 -25.76 -10.99
C PRO A 284 19.89 -26.03 -10.46
N PRO A 285 19.43 -27.29 -10.44
CA PRO A 285 18.14 -27.63 -9.84
C PRO A 285 18.08 -27.15 -8.38
N GLY A 286 17.17 -26.21 -8.11
CA GLY A 286 16.88 -25.74 -6.77
C GLY A 286 16.09 -26.78 -5.95
N PRO A 287 15.98 -26.59 -4.62
CA PRO A 287 15.08 -27.40 -3.82
C PRO A 287 13.64 -27.28 -4.33
N PRO A 288 12.82 -28.34 -4.22
CA PRO A 288 11.42 -28.27 -4.64
C PRO A 288 10.69 -27.20 -3.82
N LEU A 289 9.89 -26.37 -4.49
CA LEU A 289 9.03 -25.39 -3.83
C LEU A 289 8.00 -26.11 -2.96
N ARG A 290 8.18 -26.05 -1.64
CA ARG A 290 7.24 -26.63 -0.67
C ARG A 290 6.42 -25.51 -0.02
N PRO A 291 5.09 -25.67 0.10
CA PRO A 291 4.29 -24.75 0.90
C PRO A 291 4.75 -24.80 2.36
N MET A 292 5.14 -23.65 2.90
CA MET A 292 5.49 -23.50 4.31
C MET A 292 4.21 -23.30 5.14
N LEU A 293 4.24 -23.70 6.42
CA LEU A 293 3.06 -23.62 7.30
C LEU A 293 2.54 -22.19 7.44
N ASP A 294 3.44 -21.24 7.67
CA ASP A 294 3.13 -19.82 7.77
C ASP A 294 2.45 -19.29 6.48
N HIS A 295 2.99 -19.65 5.32
CA HIS A 295 2.46 -19.26 4.02
C HIS A 295 1.01 -19.75 3.84
N VAL A 296 0.75 -21.03 4.07
CA VAL A 296 -0.59 -21.58 3.84
C VAL A 296 -1.61 -21.04 4.86
N MET A 297 -1.18 -20.74 6.08
CA MET A 297 -2.03 -20.09 7.09
C MET A 297 -2.39 -18.65 6.69
N LEU A 298 -1.44 -17.88 6.16
CA LEU A 298 -1.68 -16.51 5.71
C LEU A 298 -2.44 -16.45 4.38
N SER A 299 -2.25 -17.43 3.51
CA SER A 299 -3.11 -17.63 2.34
C SER A 299 -4.56 -17.94 2.76
N ALA A 300 -4.74 -18.79 3.77
CA ALA A 300 -6.05 -19.03 4.39
C ALA A 300 -6.64 -17.76 5.03
N ARG A 301 -5.82 -16.94 5.71
CA ARG A 301 -6.23 -15.63 6.24
C ARG A 301 -6.77 -14.73 5.12
N ALA A 302 -6.02 -14.59 4.02
CA ALA A 302 -6.46 -13.80 2.86
C ALA A 302 -7.78 -14.32 2.28
N ARG A 303 -7.94 -15.65 2.18
CA ARG A 303 -9.19 -16.29 1.73
C ARG A 303 -10.39 -15.89 2.58
N VAL A 304 -10.25 -15.87 3.91
CA VAL A 304 -11.34 -15.47 4.83
C VAL A 304 -11.59 -13.97 4.82
N LEU A 305 -10.53 -13.15 4.82
CA LEU A 305 -10.66 -11.70 4.84
C LEU A 305 -11.16 -11.10 3.52
N SER A 306 -11.16 -11.87 2.43
CA SER A 306 -11.82 -11.54 1.17
C SER A 306 -13.37 -11.61 1.23
N ARG A 307 -13.92 -11.87 2.42
CA ARG A 307 -15.35 -11.86 2.79
C ARG A 307 -16.21 -12.74 1.89
N PRO A 308 -15.98 -14.06 1.80
CA PRO A 308 -16.56 -14.99 0.82
C PRO A 308 -18.09 -15.14 0.82
N GLY A 309 -18.78 -14.59 1.82
CA GLY A 309 -20.20 -14.82 2.10
C GLY A 309 -20.41 -15.85 3.22
N ILE A 310 -21.54 -15.77 3.91
CA ILE A 310 -21.79 -16.54 5.15
C ILE A 310 -21.84 -18.05 4.92
N ASP A 311 -22.37 -18.52 3.79
CA ASP A 311 -22.46 -19.95 3.49
C ASP A 311 -21.08 -20.57 3.25
N THR A 312 -20.19 -19.84 2.58
CA THR A 312 -18.81 -20.26 2.41
C THR A 312 -18.09 -20.33 3.76
N LEU A 313 -18.31 -19.37 4.65
CA LEU A 313 -17.74 -19.41 6.00
C LEU A 313 -18.24 -20.62 6.79
N ARG A 314 -19.55 -20.91 6.76
CA ARG A 314 -20.13 -22.12 7.38
C ARG A 314 -19.49 -23.40 6.85
N ASN A 315 -19.30 -23.49 5.54
CA ASN A 315 -18.66 -24.66 4.93
C ASN A 315 -17.22 -24.83 5.41
N TRP A 316 -16.46 -23.76 5.56
CA TRP A 316 -15.09 -23.84 6.07
C TRP A 316 -15.02 -24.17 7.56
N VAL A 317 -15.99 -23.70 8.37
CA VAL A 317 -16.09 -24.10 9.78
C VAL A 317 -16.35 -25.61 9.91
N ALA A 318 -17.12 -26.21 9.00
CA ALA A 318 -17.42 -27.64 8.99
C ALA A 318 -16.33 -28.52 8.32
N GLU A 319 -15.46 -27.94 7.48
CA GLU A 319 -14.43 -28.66 6.71
C GLU A 319 -13.50 -29.55 7.59
N PRO A 320 -13.05 -29.12 8.79
CA PRO A 320 -12.26 -29.96 9.69
C PRO A 320 -12.94 -31.24 10.19
N ASP A 321 -14.26 -31.34 10.07
CA ASP A 321 -15.05 -32.50 10.50
C ASP A 321 -15.41 -33.44 9.34
N ALA A 322 -14.97 -33.10 8.12
CA ALA A 322 -15.16 -33.94 6.94
C ALA A 322 -14.36 -35.26 7.06
N PRO A 323 -14.88 -36.40 6.57
CA PRO A 323 -14.23 -37.71 6.70
C PRO A 323 -12.81 -37.77 6.13
N ASN A 324 -12.52 -36.98 5.10
CA ASN A 324 -11.21 -36.94 4.45
C ASN A 324 -10.20 -36.00 5.14
N PHE A 325 -10.60 -35.20 6.13
CA PHE A 325 -9.72 -34.22 6.78
C PHE A 325 -8.45 -34.88 7.37
N ALA A 326 -8.62 -36.00 8.08
CA ALA A 326 -7.50 -36.72 8.71
C ALA A 326 -6.49 -37.29 7.69
N SER A 327 -6.91 -37.48 6.43
CA SER A 327 -6.06 -37.96 5.34
C SER A 327 -5.25 -36.84 4.65
N LEU A 328 -5.57 -35.57 4.92
CA LEU A 328 -4.86 -34.44 4.34
C LEU A 328 -3.43 -34.36 4.90
N PRO A 329 -2.44 -33.88 4.12
CA PRO A 329 -1.11 -33.58 4.65
C PRO A 329 -1.18 -32.56 5.81
N PRO A 330 -0.30 -32.64 6.83
CA PRO A 330 -0.33 -31.73 7.99
C PRO A 330 -0.37 -30.24 7.64
N VAL A 331 0.36 -29.83 6.60
CA VAL A 331 0.35 -28.44 6.11
C VAL A 331 -1.03 -28.00 5.61
N ARG A 332 -1.77 -28.90 4.94
CA ARG A 332 -3.15 -28.61 4.51
C ARG A 332 -4.12 -28.64 5.68
N GLN A 333 -3.96 -29.58 6.63
CA GLN A 333 -4.76 -29.58 7.86
C GLN A 333 -4.62 -28.26 8.62
N ALA A 334 -3.39 -27.74 8.73
CA ALA A 334 -3.12 -26.46 9.39
C ALA A 334 -3.82 -25.29 8.67
N ALA A 335 -3.74 -25.23 7.34
CA ALA A 335 -4.43 -24.21 6.54
C ALA A 335 -5.95 -24.25 6.73
N VAL A 336 -6.55 -25.45 6.70
CA VAL A 336 -8.00 -25.66 6.88
C VAL A 336 -8.43 -25.25 8.29
N LEU A 337 -7.72 -25.68 9.33
CA LEU A 337 -8.03 -25.31 10.71
C LEU A 337 -7.86 -23.81 10.97
N TYR A 338 -6.84 -23.18 10.37
CA TYR A 338 -6.66 -21.73 10.46
C TYR A 338 -7.82 -20.99 9.80
N ALA A 339 -8.19 -21.37 8.56
CA ALA A 339 -9.34 -20.80 7.85
C ALA A 339 -10.64 -20.98 8.63
N ALA A 340 -10.89 -22.18 9.15
CA ALA A 340 -12.09 -22.52 9.92
C ALA A 340 -12.18 -21.69 11.21
N SER A 341 -11.07 -21.56 11.94
CA SER A 341 -11.02 -20.77 13.18
C SER A 341 -11.32 -19.29 12.91
N LEU A 342 -10.71 -18.71 11.87
CA LEU A 342 -10.94 -17.32 11.50
C LEU A 342 -12.34 -17.10 10.90
N ALA A 343 -12.87 -18.09 10.17
CA ALA A 343 -14.25 -18.06 9.68
C ALA A 343 -15.26 -18.05 10.85
N ALA A 344 -15.02 -18.85 11.89
CA ALA A 344 -15.82 -18.83 13.11
C ALA A 344 -15.76 -17.47 13.82
N VAL A 345 -14.59 -16.81 13.84
CA VAL A 345 -14.46 -15.41 14.33
C VAL A 345 -15.34 -14.45 13.50
N GLN A 346 -15.30 -14.52 12.17
CA GLN A 346 -16.14 -13.69 11.30
C GLN A 346 -17.64 -13.93 11.52
N MET A 347 -18.01 -15.15 11.92
CA MET A 347 -19.38 -15.53 12.27
C MET A 347 -19.77 -15.20 13.72
N ARG A 348 -18.85 -14.64 14.52
CA ARG A 348 -19.01 -14.36 15.96
C ARG A 348 -19.25 -15.62 16.80
N ASP A 349 -18.78 -16.78 16.36
CA ASP A 349 -18.79 -18.02 17.12
C ASP A 349 -17.43 -18.26 17.79
N SER A 350 -17.21 -17.59 18.92
CA SER A 350 -15.97 -17.73 19.69
C SER A 350 -15.78 -19.12 20.28
N GLY A 351 -16.86 -19.89 20.48
CA GLY A 351 -16.80 -21.26 20.99
C GLY A 351 -16.17 -22.19 19.96
N ALA A 352 -16.71 -22.20 18.74
CA ALA A 352 -16.14 -22.94 17.61
C ALA A 352 -14.72 -22.47 17.29
N ALA A 353 -14.48 -21.15 17.26
CA ALA A 353 -13.16 -20.60 16.96
C ALA A 353 -12.07 -21.10 17.92
N ARG A 354 -12.33 -21.09 19.24
CA ARG A 354 -11.41 -21.62 20.26
C ARG A 354 -11.18 -23.13 20.10
N ALA A 355 -12.24 -23.90 19.83
CA ALA A 355 -12.13 -25.36 19.66
C ALA A 355 -11.28 -25.72 18.43
N LEU A 356 -11.47 -25.01 17.32
CA LEU A 356 -10.71 -25.18 16.08
C LEU A 356 -9.26 -24.73 16.24
N GLN A 357 -9.00 -23.59 16.87
CA GLN A 357 -7.65 -23.10 17.13
C GLN A 357 -6.86 -24.08 18.04
N LYS A 358 -7.52 -24.68 19.04
CA LYS A 358 -6.88 -25.69 19.90
C LYS A 358 -6.41 -26.92 19.11
N ARG A 359 -7.16 -27.33 18.07
CA ARG A 359 -6.77 -28.42 17.15
C ARG A 359 -5.59 -28.04 16.26
N LEU A 360 -5.39 -26.74 15.98
CA LEU A 360 -4.30 -26.22 15.17
C LEU A 360 -2.94 -26.24 15.91
N VAL A 361 -2.93 -25.92 17.21
CA VAL A 361 -1.72 -25.85 18.05
C VAL A 361 -0.73 -27.02 17.85
N PRO A 362 -1.14 -28.31 17.93
CA PRO A 362 -0.18 -29.42 17.78
C PRO A 362 0.46 -29.50 16.39
N LEU A 363 -0.19 -28.99 15.33
CA LEU A 363 0.33 -28.99 13.97
C LEU A 363 1.39 -27.90 13.74
N THR A 364 1.36 -26.82 14.53
CA THR A 364 2.23 -25.66 14.33
C THR A 364 3.35 -25.55 15.35
N ARG A 365 3.29 -26.29 16.47
CA ARG A 365 4.23 -26.16 17.59
C ARG A 365 5.72 -26.33 17.28
N THR A 366 6.06 -27.07 16.21
CA THR A 366 7.46 -27.32 15.83
C THR A 366 8.03 -26.29 14.85
N ASP A 367 7.18 -25.39 14.35
CA ASP A 367 7.56 -24.30 13.44
C ASP A 367 7.29 -22.97 14.15
N ALA A 368 8.34 -22.22 14.46
CA ALA A 368 8.23 -21.00 15.27
C ALA A 368 7.32 -19.94 14.62
N ALA A 369 7.35 -19.79 13.29
CA ALA A 369 6.52 -18.82 12.58
C ALA A 369 5.04 -19.25 12.62
N ALA A 370 4.76 -20.53 12.37
CA ALA A 370 3.41 -21.07 12.44
C ALA A 370 2.84 -21.06 13.87
N ALA A 371 3.67 -21.37 14.87
CA ALA A 371 3.29 -21.30 16.28
C ALA A 371 2.91 -19.87 16.67
N ARG A 372 3.73 -18.88 16.27
CA ARG A 372 3.42 -17.44 16.46
C ARG A 372 2.09 -17.06 15.81
N LEU A 373 1.85 -17.44 14.55
CA LEU A 373 0.57 -17.15 13.88
C LEU A 373 -0.63 -17.81 14.57
N THR A 374 -0.44 -18.99 15.15
CA THR A 374 -1.49 -19.70 15.90
C THR A 374 -1.80 -19.01 17.23
N GLN A 375 -0.78 -18.47 17.90
CA GLN A 375 -0.92 -17.67 19.12
C GLN A 375 -1.60 -16.33 18.84
N LEU A 376 -1.20 -15.62 17.78
CA LEU A 376 -1.85 -14.39 17.32
C LEU A 376 -3.31 -14.62 16.95
N LEU A 377 -3.63 -15.70 16.23
CA LEU A 377 -5.03 -16.09 15.98
C LEU A 377 -5.80 -16.32 17.29
N GLY A 378 -5.17 -16.94 18.29
CA GLY A 378 -5.74 -17.07 19.63
C GLY A 378 -6.07 -15.71 20.26
N ALA A 379 -5.15 -14.75 20.22
CA ALA A 379 -5.38 -13.40 20.72
C ALA A 379 -6.51 -12.68 19.95
N GLU A 380 -6.61 -12.87 18.63
CA GLU A 380 -7.68 -12.31 17.79
C GLU A 380 -9.05 -12.90 18.17
N ILE A 381 -9.11 -14.20 18.44
CA ILE A 381 -10.32 -14.88 18.92
C ILE A 381 -10.77 -14.29 20.26
N GLU A 382 -9.87 -14.10 21.20
CA GLU A 382 -10.20 -13.56 22.53
C GLU A 382 -10.60 -12.07 22.45
N LEU A 383 -9.95 -11.26 21.61
CA LEU A 383 -10.38 -9.89 21.32
C LEU A 383 -11.79 -9.84 20.75
N ALA A 384 -12.09 -10.69 19.75
CA ALA A 384 -13.42 -10.79 19.15
C ALA A 384 -14.48 -11.31 20.12
N ALA A 385 -14.09 -12.13 21.10
CA ALA A 385 -14.95 -12.63 22.17
C ALA A 385 -15.22 -11.60 23.28
N GLY A 386 -14.57 -10.43 23.25
CA GLY A 386 -14.68 -9.43 24.32
C GLY A 386 -13.87 -9.79 25.58
N GLU A 387 -12.82 -10.60 25.44
CA GLU A 387 -11.98 -11.11 26.53
C GLU A 387 -10.55 -10.51 26.48
N PRO A 388 -10.39 -9.19 26.70
CA PRO A 388 -9.12 -8.50 26.45
C PRO A 388 -7.98 -8.96 27.36
N VAL A 389 -8.29 -9.40 28.59
CA VAL A 389 -7.28 -9.92 29.52
C VAL A 389 -6.69 -11.23 29.01
N ARG A 390 -7.54 -12.12 28.46
CA ARG A 390 -7.08 -13.37 27.85
C ARG A 390 -6.29 -13.12 26.57
N ALA A 391 -6.73 -12.16 25.76
CA ALA A 391 -5.99 -11.74 24.58
C ALA A 391 -4.59 -11.21 24.94
N ALA A 392 -4.50 -10.29 25.91
CA ALA A 392 -3.22 -9.72 26.35
C ALA A 392 -2.27 -10.78 26.92
N ALA A 393 -2.80 -11.79 27.64
CA ALA A 393 -1.98 -12.89 28.17
C ALA A 393 -1.38 -13.79 27.07
N LEU A 394 -1.93 -13.78 25.85
CA LEU A 394 -1.41 -14.48 24.69
C LEU A 394 -0.41 -13.64 23.89
N LEU A 395 -0.16 -12.39 24.25
CA LEU A 395 0.71 -11.49 23.50
C LEU A 395 1.98 -11.22 24.29
N ASP A 396 3.14 -11.42 23.65
CA ASP A 396 4.41 -10.98 24.20
C ASP A 396 4.47 -9.45 24.04
N PRO A 397 4.49 -8.67 25.13
CA PRO A 397 4.58 -7.22 25.03
C PRO A 397 5.87 -6.81 24.33
N ASP A 398 6.98 -7.53 24.48
CA ASP A 398 8.28 -7.14 23.95
C ASP A 398 8.53 -7.63 22.52
N ALA A 399 7.54 -8.30 21.91
CA ALA A 399 7.59 -8.68 20.52
C ALA A 399 7.69 -7.41 19.63
N PRO A 400 8.67 -7.36 18.70
CA PRO A 400 8.90 -6.19 17.87
C PRO A 400 7.92 -6.06 16.69
N GLY A 401 7.00 -7.02 16.54
CA GLY A 401 6.09 -7.12 15.41
C GLY A 401 4.94 -6.12 15.47
N ARG A 402 4.50 -5.65 14.29
CA ARG A 402 3.31 -4.80 14.16
C ARG A 402 2.03 -5.50 14.66
N PRO A 403 1.79 -6.80 14.39
CA PRO A 403 0.60 -7.50 14.87
C PRO A 403 0.48 -7.44 16.40
N GLU A 404 1.54 -7.80 17.13
CA GLU A 404 1.54 -7.78 18.59
C GLU A 404 1.29 -6.38 19.14
N LEU A 405 1.99 -5.38 18.60
CA LEU A 405 1.84 -3.98 19.01
C LEU A 405 0.38 -3.53 18.92
N LEU A 406 -0.27 -3.77 17.78
CA LEU A 406 -1.64 -3.32 17.54
C LEU A 406 -2.67 -4.14 18.32
N MET A 407 -2.52 -5.46 18.41
CA MET A 407 -3.45 -6.31 19.14
C MET A 407 -3.38 -6.06 20.65
N LEU A 408 -2.16 -5.85 21.19
CA LEU A 408 -1.97 -5.50 22.58
C LEU A 408 -2.56 -4.11 22.89
N GLY A 409 -2.39 -3.15 21.97
CA GLY A 409 -3.02 -1.84 22.08
C GLY A 409 -4.54 -1.92 22.11
N GLN A 410 -5.14 -2.79 21.29
CA GLN A 410 -6.59 -3.02 21.32
C GLN A 410 -7.04 -3.60 22.66
N ALA A 411 -6.35 -4.63 23.17
CA ALA A 411 -6.67 -5.22 24.48
C ALA A 411 -6.59 -4.18 25.61
N ARG A 412 -5.51 -3.39 25.63
CA ARG A 412 -5.25 -2.37 26.66
C ARG A 412 -6.26 -1.20 26.61
N LEU A 413 -6.69 -0.80 25.41
CA LEU A 413 -7.76 0.19 25.24
C LEU A 413 -9.07 -0.27 25.88
N VAL A 414 -9.46 -1.54 25.68
CA VAL A 414 -10.67 -2.09 26.31
C VAL A 414 -10.51 -2.22 27.83
N MET A 415 -9.32 -2.62 28.30
CA MET A 415 -9.04 -2.75 29.73
C MET A 415 -9.00 -1.41 30.48
N GLY A 416 -8.63 -0.31 29.80
CA GLY A 416 -8.64 1.04 30.37
C GLY A 416 -7.64 1.29 31.51
N GLN A 417 -6.68 0.38 31.73
CA GLN A 417 -5.74 0.48 32.85
C GLN A 417 -4.70 1.60 32.62
N PRO A 418 -4.60 2.62 33.50
CA PRO A 418 -3.77 3.80 33.24
C PRO A 418 -2.29 3.50 32.96
N ALA A 419 -1.68 2.58 33.72
CA ALA A 419 -0.29 2.19 33.53
C ALA A 419 -0.07 1.48 32.18
N ALA A 420 -0.97 0.57 31.82
CA ALA A 420 -0.89 -0.15 30.55
C ALA A 420 -1.10 0.78 29.34
N LEU A 421 -2.00 1.75 29.45
CA LEU A 421 -2.20 2.78 28.42
C LEU A 421 -0.97 3.70 28.31
N ALA A 422 -0.29 4.00 29.41
CA ALA A 422 0.92 4.79 29.39
C ALA A 422 2.07 4.09 28.65
N ASP A 423 2.32 2.82 28.97
CA ASP A 423 3.30 1.96 28.28
C ASP A 423 2.93 1.79 26.78
N GLN A 424 1.65 1.58 26.47
CA GLN A 424 1.21 1.46 25.07
C GLN A 424 1.44 2.74 24.26
N ALA A 425 1.21 3.91 24.86
CA ALA A 425 1.45 5.18 24.19
C ALA A 425 2.94 5.35 23.81
N GLU A 426 3.85 5.00 24.72
CA GLU A 426 5.29 5.06 24.47
C GLU A 426 5.71 4.10 23.34
N ARG A 427 5.22 2.86 23.37
CA ARG A 427 5.50 1.86 22.34
C ARG A 427 5.04 2.31 20.95
N LEU A 428 3.80 2.81 20.86
CA LEU A 428 3.25 3.33 19.61
C LEU A 428 3.99 4.60 19.15
N GLN A 429 4.37 5.50 20.07
CA GLN A 429 5.16 6.69 19.75
C GLN A 429 6.53 6.31 19.16
N ASN A 430 7.22 5.35 19.77
CA ASN A 430 8.49 4.84 19.26
C ASN A 430 8.33 4.17 17.89
N TRP A 431 7.23 3.44 17.68
CA TRP A 431 6.92 2.81 16.40
C TRP A 431 6.74 3.83 15.27
N VAL A 432 5.87 4.83 15.47
CA VAL A 432 5.55 5.82 14.43
C VAL A 432 6.67 6.83 14.20
N ALA A 433 7.59 7.01 15.15
CA ALA A 433 8.77 7.84 14.96
C ALA A 433 9.68 7.33 13.83
N VAL A 434 9.76 6.00 13.66
CA VAL A 434 10.53 5.35 12.59
C VAL A 434 9.67 4.88 11.42
N ARG A 435 8.34 4.77 11.62
CA ARG A 435 7.36 4.36 10.60
C ARG A 435 6.21 5.39 10.51
N PRO A 436 6.49 6.63 10.09
CA PRO A 436 5.48 7.70 10.09
C PRO A 436 4.32 7.47 9.11
N GLN A 437 4.47 6.54 8.17
CA GLN A 437 3.43 6.17 7.20
C GLN A 437 2.44 5.11 7.72
N ASP A 438 2.63 4.59 8.94
CA ASP A 438 1.71 3.61 9.53
C ASP A 438 0.47 4.30 10.10
N ALA A 439 -0.54 4.50 9.25
CA ALA A 439 -1.79 5.16 9.62
C ALA A 439 -2.52 4.44 10.77
N GLY A 440 -2.54 3.09 10.76
CA GLY A 440 -3.20 2.30 11.81
C GLY A 440 -2.55 2.48 13.19
N ALA A 441 -1.22 2.55 13.25
CA ALA A 441 -0.51 2.84 14.50
C ALA A 441 -0.77 4.27 14.99
N TRP A 442 -0.82 5.26 14.10
CA TRP A 442 -1.20 6.63 14.45
C TRP A 442 -2.64 6.73 14.99
N GLN A 443 -3.60 6.05 14.35
CA GLN A 443 -4.99 6.01 14.81
C GLN A 443 -5.12 5.39 16.20
N GLN A 444 -4.42 4.27 16.44
CA GLN A 444 -4.41 3.65 17.75
C GLN A 444 -3.72 4.53 18.81
N LEU A 445 -2.63 5.21 18.45
CA LEU A 445 -1.96 6.16 19.33
C LEU A 445 -2.89 7.31 19.73
N GLY A 446 -3.67 7.85 18.78
CA GLY A 446 -4.70 8.84 19.05
C GLY A 446 -5.75 8.32 20.04
N SER A 447 -6.22 7.09 19.83
CA SER A 447 -7.18 6.42 20.73
C SER A 447 -6.63 6.25 22.15
N VAL A 448 -5.36 5.84 22.28
CA VAL A 448 -4.68 5.66 23.57
C VAL A 448 -4.51 7.00 24.28
N TYR A 449 -4.09 8.06 23.56
CA TYR A 449 -4.03 9.40 24.13
C TYR A 449 -5.39 9.92 24.57
N GLY A 450 -6.43 9.69 23.78
CA GLY A 450 -7.82 10.03 24.14
C GLY A 450 -8.26 9.34 25.43
N ALA A 451 -8.02 8.03 25.55
CA ALA A 451 -8.32 7.25 26.76
C ALA A 451 -7.54 7.74 28.00
N ARG A 452 -6.38 8.37 27.80
CA ARG A 452 -5.57 8.99 28.86
C ARG A 452 -5.94 10.44 29.15
N GLY A 453 -6.97 11.00 28.50
CA GLY A 453 -7.35 12.40 28.64
C GLY A 453 -6.38 13.40 27.99
N GLN A 454 -5.46 12.94 27.13
CA GLN A 454 -4.44 13.75 26.45
C GLN A 454 -4.97 14.26 25.11
N ALA A 455 -6.02 15.09 25.14
CA ALA A 455 -6.80 15.45 23.96
C ALA A 455 -5.98 16.12 22.83
N VAL A 456 -5.06 17.04 23.15
CA VAL A 456 -4.21 17.70 22.12
C VAL A 456 -3.35 16.67 21.37
N ARG A 457 -2.71 15.75 22.11
CA ARG A 457 -1.91 14.66 21.53
C ARG A 457 -2.75 13.69 20.72
N ALA A 458 -3.97 13.40 21.19
CA ALA A 458 -4.91 12.53 20.49
C ALA A 458 -5.27 13.12 19.11
N ILE A 459 -5.70 14.38 19.06
CA ILE A 459 -6.08 15.05 17.81
C ILE A 459 -4.86 15.19 16.88
N ARG A 460 -3.66 15.47 17.41
CA ARG A 460 -2.43 15.48 16.62
C ARG A 460 -2.16 14.12 15.99
N ALA A 461 -2.24 13.03 16.75
CA ALA A 461 -2.02 11.68 16.24
C ALA A 461 -3.06 11.31 15.17
N GLU A 462 -4.32 11.71 15.35
CA GLU A 462 -5.36 11.59 14.31
C GLU A 462 -5.01 12.38 13.04
N ALA A 463 -4.46 13.60 13.18
CA ALA A 463 -4.02 14.40 12.04
C ALA A 463 -2.88 13.71 11.27
N GLU A 464 -1.88 13.15 11.97
CA GLU A 464 -0.79 12.40 11.35
C GLU A 464 -1.28 11.11 10.67
N ALA A 465 -2.30 10.44 11.22
CA ALA A 465 -2.94 9.33 10.52
C ALA A 465 -3.53 9.74 9.16
N GLN A 466 -4.18 10.91 9.09
CA GLN A 466 -4.69 11.45 7.82
C GLN A 466 -3.56 11.79 6.84
N VAL A 467 -2.42 12.32 7.34
CA VAL A 467 -1.22 12.55 6.53
C VAL A 467 -0.70 11.25 5.93
N ALA A 468 -0.63 10.18 6.73
CA ALA A 468 -0.18 8.86 6.27
C ALA A 468 -1.09 8.26 5.19
N MET A 469 -2.39 8.58 5.23
CA MET A 469 -3.37 8.20 4.19
C MET A 469 -3.47 9.22 3.04
N LEU A 470 -2.58 10.23 3.00
CA LEU A 470 -2.55 11.28 1.97
C LEU A 470 -3.79 12.19 1.93
N ASP A 471 -4.64 12.15 2.96
CA ASP A 471 -5.79 13.03 3.12
C ASP A 471 -5.38 14.33 3.81
N TYR A 472 -4.65 15.17 3.07
CA TYR A 472 -4.11 16.41 3.61
C TYR A 472 -5.20 17.43 3.99
N GLY A 473 -6.38 17.37 3.35
CA GLY A 473 -7.52 18.19 3.73
C GLY A 473 -8.00 17.85 5.14
N ALA A 474 -8.31 16.57 5.38
CA ALA A 474 -8.71 16.10 6.70
C ALA A 474 -7.61 16.32 7.76
N ALA A 475 -6.33 16.15 7.38
CA ALA A 475 -5.21 16.42 8.27
C ALA A 475 -5.14 17.90 8.70
N VAL A 476 -5.30 18.85 7.77
CA VAL A 476 -5.32 20.30 8.08
C VAL A 476 -6.44 20.63 9.06
N ASP A 477 -7.64 20.09 8.85
CA ASP A 477 -8.78 20.32 9.75
C ASP A 477 -8.49 19.81 11.16
N ARG A 478 -7.87 18.63 11.29
CA ARG A 478 -7.47 18.06 12.58
C ARG A 478 -6.35 18.87 13.26
N PHE A 479 -5.33 19.29 12.52
CA PHE A 479 -4.28 20.15 13.08
C PHE A 479 -4.83 21.50 13.55
N LYS A 480 -5.76 22.12 12.81
CA LYS A 480 -6.44 23.35 13.23
C LYS A 480 -7.30 23.14 14.48
N ALA A 481 -8.02 22.02 14.57
CA ALA A 481 -8.77 21.66 15.77
C ALA A 481 -7.84 21.49 16.99
N ALA A 482 -6.66 20.89 16.81
CA ALA A 482 -5.66 20.78 17.87
C ALA A 482 -5.11 22.15 18.29
N GLN A 483 -4.83 23.04 17.33
CA GLN A 483 -4.40 24.41 17.59
C GLN A 483 -5.45 25.22 18.36
N ASP A 484 -6.73 25.09 17.97
CA ASP A 484 -7.85 25.71 18.67
C ASP A 484 -8.00 25.20 20.10
N LEU A 485 -7.81 23.89 20.30
CA LEU A 485 -7.87 23.30 21.63
C LEU A 485 -6.77 23.86 22.54
N VAL A 486 -5.53 23.93 22.05
CA VAL A 486 -4.39 24.54 22.77
C VAL A 486 -4.70 25.99 23.15
N ARG A 487 -5.26 26.77 22.22
CA ARG A 487 -5.63 28.18 22.48
C ARG A 487 -6.69 28.30 23.58
N ARG A 488 -7.67 27.38 23.61
CA ARG A 488 -8.75 27.38 24.60
C ARG A 488 -8.30 26.89 25.97
N THR A 489 -7.41 25.91 26.05
CA THR A 489 -6.91 25.41 27.34
C THR A 489 -6.06 26.45 28.06
N GLY A 490 -5.28 27.27 27.35
CA GLY A 490 -4.61 28.44 27.92
C GLY A 490 -3.84 28.13 29.21
N ALA A 491 -4.32 28.64 30.36
CA ALA A 491 -3.73 28.43 31.69
C ALA A 491 -3.96 27.02 32.28
N ASN A 492 -4.89 26.24 31.74
CA ASN A 492 -5.21 24.86 32.15
C ASN A 492 -4.51 23.82 31.25
N ALA A 493 -3.48 24.22 30.50
CA ALA A 493 -2.71 23.33 29.64
C ALA A 493 -1.98 22.26 30.47
N GLN A 494 -1.98 21.02 29.97
CA GLN A 494 -1.25 19.92 30.60
C GLN A 494 0.26 20.09 30.41
N PRO A 495 1.10 19.53 31.29
CA PRO A 495 2.55 19.53 31.09
C PRO A 495 2.94 18.95 29.72
N GLY A 496 3.65 19.75 28.92
CA GLY A 496 4.09 19.38 27.58
C GLY A 496 3.19 19.87 26.43
N ASP A 497 2.02 20.46 26.71
CA ASP A 497 1.14 21.01 25.67
C ASP A 497 1.78 22.14 24.86
N HIS A 498 2.72 22.91 25.45
CA HIS A 498 3.48 23.93 24.72
C HIS A 498 4.43 23.34 23.65
N ILE A 499 5.00 22.17 23.94
CA ILE A 499 5.83 21.44 22.97
C ILE A 499 4.93 20.91 21.85
N GLU A 500 3.78 20.31 22.22
CA GLU A 500 2.79 19.84 21.25
C GLU A 500 2.29 20.96 20.34
N ALA A 501 2.00 22.14 20.89
CA ALA A 501 1.58 23.32 20.14
C ALA A 501 2.61 23.70 19.06
N SER A 502 3.89 23.74 19.44
CA SER A 502 4.99 24.07 18.51
C SER A 502 5.13 23.05 17.38
N ILE A 503 4.90 21.77 17.70
CA ILE A 503 4.91 20.70 16.70
C ILE A 503 3.70 20.83 15.78
N ILE A 504 2.50 21.04 16.34
CA ILE A 504 1.26 21.25 15.59
C ILE A 504 1.41 22.40 14.60
N ASP A 505 1.92 23.55 15.02
CA ASP A 505 2.10 24.72 14.15
C ASP A 505 3.08 24.46 13.00
N THR A 506 4.15 23.70 13.27
CA THR A 506 5.13 23.34 12.25
C THR A 506 4.55 22.34 11.26
N ARG A 507 3.89 21.29 11.76
CA ARG A 507 3.27 20.25 10.94
C ARG A 507 2.11 20.80 10.12
N LEU A 508 1.26 21.64 10.70
CA LEU A 508 0.16 22.31 9.98
C LEU A 508 0.68 23.07 8.77
N ARG A 509 1.73 23.90 8.90
CA ARG A 509 2.31 24.64 7.77
C ARG A 509 2.84 23.71 6.67
N GLN A 510 3.47 22.60 7.05
CA GLN A 510 3.97 21.60 6.09
C GLN A 510 2.81 20.92 5.34
N VAL A 511 1.77 20.51 6.05
CA VAL A 511 0.61 19.84 5.45
C VAL A 511 -0.24 20.81 4.62
N GLU A 512 -0.37 22.07 5.03
CA GLU A 512 -1.02 23.10 4.21
C GLU A 512 -0.30 23.33 2.89
N SER A 513 1.04 23.24 2.85
CA SER A 513 1.78 23.27 1.58
C SER A 513 1.36 22.12 0.67
N LYS A 514 1.37 20.89 1.20
CA LYS A 514 0.96 19.71 0.44
C LYS A 514 -0.50 19.76 0.00
N PHE A 515 -1.37 20.31 0.84
CA PHE A 515 -2.79 20.47 0.50
C PHE A 515 -2.99 21.50 -0.61
N ARG A 516 -2.25 22.62 -0.59
CA ARG A 516 -2.26 23.60 -1.70
C ARG A 516 -1.73 22.98 -3.00
N GLU A 517 -0.65 22.20 -2.92
CA GLU A 517 -0.13 21.45 -4.07
C GLU A 517 -1.20 20.51 -4.65
N GLN A 518 -1.89 19.72 -3.82
CA GLN A 518 -3.00 18.87 -4.25
C GLN A 518 -4.18 19.64 -4.85
N ALA A 519 -4.47 20.85 -4.36
CA ALA A 519 -5.59 21.67 -4.83
C ALA A 519 -5.34 22.28 -6.22
N LEU A 520 -4.08 22.55 -6.57
CA LEU A 520 -3.68 23.06 -7.89
C LEU A 520 -3.76 22.00 -9.00
N GLU A 521 -3.97 20.74 -8.63
CA GLU A 521 -4.01 19.59 -9.54
C GLU A 521 -5.44 19.13 -9.90
N ARG A 522 -6.46 19.74 -9.28
CA ARG A 522 -7.88 19.60 -9.66
C ARG A 522 -8.26 20.67 -10.66
#